data_AF-A0A382QQ69-F1
#
_entry.id   AF-A0A382QQ69-F1
#
_cell.length_a   1.000
_cell.length_b   1.000
_cell.length_c   1.000
_cell.angle_alpha   90.00
_cell.angle_beta   90.00
_cell.angle_gamma   90.00
#
_symmetry.space_group_name_H-M   'P 1'
#
loop_
_entity.id
_entity.type
_entity.pdbx_description
1 polymer ?
#
loop_
_entity_poly.entity_id
_entity_poly.type
_entity_poly.pdbx_seq_one_letter_code
_entity_poly.pdbx_strand_id
1 'polypeptide(L)'
;MHTSDESQRQQRLSGVRRLVVKIGSSSLTGADGQLHRPTIRRLVHDLVELREQGLEIILVSSGAVAAGMGRLGMTQRPRSIADLQAVAAVGQNLLVHTYESLFRRHDVPVGQVLLTAGDILDDRQRYNHVRNTFRQLFALGVVPVINENDSVAVAELRATLGDNDMLAAYVANLVQAQLLVILSDVDGVYRRYVQGKGEDLLVEVEPDQELRLQDGGNRL
;
A
#
# COMPACT_ATOMS: atom_id res chain seq x y z
N MET A 1 -23.06 23.43 -9.36
CA MET A 1 -22.32 22.43 -10.17
C MET A 1 -21.65 21.34 -9.33
N HIS A 2 -21.58 21.43 -7.99
CA HIS A 2 -20.92 20.40 -7.14
C HIS A 2 -21.75 19.14 -6.80
N THR A 3 -23.09 19.22 -6.82
CA THR A 3 -23.95 18.11 -6.36
C THR A 3 -24.00 16.91 -7.31
N SER A 4 -23.76 17.10 -8.61
CA SER A 4 -23.79 16.03 -9.61
C SER A 4 -22.55 15.12 -9.54
N ASP A 5 -21.41 15.69 -9.18
CA ASP A 5 -20.12 15.00 -9.13
C ASP A 5 -20.02 14.10 -7.90
N GLU A 6 -20.46 14.62 -6.75
CA GLU A 6 -20.56 13.87 -5.49
C GLU A 6 -21.57 12.72 -5.58
N SER A 7 -22.72 12.95 -6.21
CA SER A 7 -23.74 11.90 -6.41
C SER A 7 -23.22 10.77 -7.31
N GLN A 8 -22.48 11.10 -8.37
CA GLN A 8 -21.87 10.10 -9.26
C GLN A 8 -20.77 9.31 -8.54
N ARG A 9 -19.91 9.99 -7.76
CA ARG A 9 -18.91 9.33 -6.92
C ARG A 9 -19.56 8.38 -5.92
N GLN A 10 -20.60 8.83 -5.21
CA GLN A 10 -21.33 8.00 -4.26
C GLN A 10 -21.93 6.77 -4.94
N GLN A 11 -22.48 6.94 -6.15
CA GLN A 11 -23.02 5.84 -6.94
C GLN A 11 -21.93 4.83 -7.34
N ARG A 12 -20.74 5.30 -7.78
CA ARG A 12 -19.59 4.43 -8.10
C ARG A 12 -19.09 3.67 -6.87
N LEU A 13 -19.09 4.30 -5.70
CA LEU A 13 -18.64 3.69 -4.45
C LEU A 13 -19.67 2.71 -3.85
N SER A 14 -20.96 2.84 -4.19
CA SER A 14 -22.03 1.99 -3.63
C SER A 14 -21.88 0.50 -3.92
N GLY A 15 -21.16 0.13 -4.99
CA GLY A 15 -20.90 -1.26 -5.38
C GLY A 15 -19.65 -1.87 -4.73
N VAL A 16 -18.88 -1.10 -3.97
CA VAL A 16 -17.63 -1.56 -3.37
C VAL A 16 -17.95 -2.50 -2.21
N ARG A 17 -17.41 -3.72 -2.28
CA ARG A 17 -17.46 -4.72 -1.20
C ARG A 17 -16.08 -5.07 -0.69
N ARG A 18 -15.09 -5.00 -1.57
CA ARG A 18 -13.68 -5.27 -1.27
C ARG A 18 -12.82 -4.13 -1.76
N LEU A 19 -11.96 -3.65 -0.87
CA LEU A 19 -11.05 -2.55 -1.16
C LEU A 19 -9.61 -2.88 -0.76
N VAL A 20 -8.69 -2.43 -1.59
CA VAL A 20 -7.25 -2.44 -1.31
C VAL A 20 -6.85 -1.00 -0.96
N VAL A 21 -6.26 -0.80 0.20
CA VAL A 21 -5.62 0.48 0.56
C VAL A 21 -4.12 0.30 0.48
N LYS A 22 -3.45 1.12 -0.32
CA LYS A 22 -2.00 1.22 -0.32
C LYS A 22 -1.57 2.46 0.46
N ILE A 23 -0.54 2.32 1.28
CA ILE A 23 0.11 3.45 1.93
C ILE A 23 1.63 3.41 1.73
N GLY A 24 2.18 4.54 1.28
CA GLY A 24 3.61 4.71 1.01
C GLY A 24 4.46 4.92 2.27
N SER A 25 5.77 4.74 2.14
CA SER A 25 6.70 4.90 3.26
C SER A 25 6.75 6.33 3.80
N SER A 26 6.65 7.35 2.94
CA SER A 26 6.67 8.76 3.35
C SER A 26 5.51 9.11 4.29
N SER A 27 4.34 8.50 4.10
CA SER A 27 3.18 8.67 5.00
C SER A 27 3.30 7.88 6.30
N LEU A 28 4.16 6.86 6.35
CA LEU A 28 4.32 5.96 7.50
C LEU A 28 5.49 6.30 8.39
N THR A 29 6.43 7.14 7.94
CA THR A 29 7.65 7.46 8.70
C THR A 29 7.70 8.92 9.11
N GLY A 30 8.12 9.18 10.34
CA GLY A 30 8.40 10.52 10.84
C GLY A 30 9.74 11.06 10.32
N ALA A 31 10.02 12.34 10.63
CA ALA A 31 11.28 12.99 10.28
C ALA A 31 12.51 12.33 10.94
N ASP A 32 12.30 11.56 12.01
CA ASP A 32 13.31 10.77 12.72
C ASP A 32 13.56 9.39 12.07
N GLY A 33 12.91 9.11 10.93
CA GLY A 33 13.01 7.82 10.23
C GLY A 33 12.28 6.68 10.94
N GLN A 34 11.57 6.94 12.04
CA GLN A 34 10.79 5.94 12.75
C GLN A 34 9.35 5.88 12.23
N LEU A 35 8.65 4.79 12.54
CA LEU A 35 7.23 4.68 12.22
C LEU A 35 6.41 5.75 12.94
N HIS A 36 5.68 6.56 12.17
CA HIS A 36 4.80 7.60 12.68
C HIS A 36 3.49 6.98 13.20
N ARG A 37 3.57 6.43 14.42
CA ARG A 37 2.46 5.74 15.10
C ARG A 37 1.12 6.50 15.10
N PRO A 38 1.06 7.85 15.25
CA PRO A 38 -0.21 8.56 15.16
C PRO A 38 -0.90 8.42 13.79
N THR A 39 -0.15 8.47 12.69
CA THR A 39 -0.72 8.26 11.34
C THR A 39 -1.22 6.84 11.18
N ILE A 40 -0.43 5.85 11.59
CA ILE A 40 -0.80 4.44 11.51
C ILE A 40 -2.05 4.16 12.35
N ARG A 41 -2.16 4.75 13.54
CA ARG A 41 -3.36 4.62 14.39
C ARG A 41 -4.60 5.18 13.71
N ARG A 42 -4.51 6.37 13.12
CA ARG A 42 -5.64 6.96 12.38
C ARG A 42 -6.05 6.07 11.21
N LEU A 43 -5.07 5.62 10.42
CA LEU A 43 -5.34 4.68 9.33
C LEU A 43 -6.05 3.42 9.84
N VAL A 44 -5.54 2.77 10.88
CA VAL A 44 -6.17 1.57 11.45
C VAL A 44 -7.60 1.83 11.90
N HIS A 45 -7.85 2.96 12.56
CA HIS A 45 -9.19 3.37 12.94
C HIS A 45 -10.13 3.46 11.73
N ASP A 46 -9.73 4.19 10.69
CA ASP A 46 -10.54 4.37 9.47
C ASP A 46 -10.80 3.02 8.77
N LEU A 47 -9.80 2.12 8.73
CA LEU A 47 -9.96 0.78 8.16
C LEU A 47 -10.90 -0.10 8.98
N VAL A 48 -10.89 0.03 10.31
CA VAL A 48 -11.82 -0.69 11.20
C VAL A 48 -13.24 -0.19 10.98
N GLU A 49 -13.47 1.11 10.91
CA GLU A 49 -14.81 1.66 10.63
C GLU A 49 -15.37 1.17 9.29
N LEU A 50 -14.54 1.14 8.24
CA LEU A 50 -14.93 0.59 6.94
C LEU A 50 -15.24 -0.91 7.01
N ARG A 51 -14.46 -1.67 7.79
CA ARG A 51 -14.74 -3.09 8.02
C ARG A 51 -16.05 -3.32 8.76
N GLU A 52 -16.36 -2.49 9.75
CA GLU A 52 -17.64 -2.54 10.50
C GLU A 52 -18.85 -2.26 9.61
N GLN A 53 -18.67 -1.50 8.53
CA GLN A 53 -19.68 -1.31 7.48
C GLN A 53 -19.83 -2.52 6.55
N GLY A 54 -19.10 -3.62 6.77
CA GLY A 54 -19.18 -4.86 6.01
C GLY A 54 -18.22 -4.96 4.84
N LEU A 55 -17.25 -4.04 4.73
CA LEU A 55 -16.25 -4.08 3.66
C LEU A 55 -15.10 -5.04 4.00
N GLU A 56 -14.66 -5.79 2.99
CA GLU A 56 -13.44 -6.58 3.06
C GLU A 56 -12.23 -5.70 2.74
N ILE A 57 -11.36 -5.51 3.74
CA ILE A 57 -10.24 -4.59 3.66
C ILE A 57 -8.95 -5.38 3.47
N ILE A 58 -8.11 -4.91 2.54
CA ILE A 58 -6.71 -5.33 2.40
C ILE A 58 -5.83 -4.09 2.53
N LEU A 59 -4.79 -4.17 3.34
CA LEU A 59 -3.80 -3.11 3.46
C LEU A 59 -2.49 -3.53 2.76
N VAL A 60 -1.99 -2.72 1.83
CA VAL A 60 -0.66 -2.85 1.23
C VAL A 60 0.21 -1.75 1.81
N SER A 61 1.20 -2.12 2.61
CA SER A 61 2.04 -1.17 3.35
C SER A 61 3.45 -1.18 2.82
N SER A 62 4.04 -0.01 2.59
CA SER A 62 5.49 0.16 2.50
C SER A 62 6.12 0.38 3.88
N GLY A 63 7.39 0.82 3.91
CA GLY A 63 8.01 1.35 5.12
C GLY A 63 8.94 0.40 5.87
N ALA A 64 9.11 -0.85 5.42
CA ALA A 64 9.95 -1.84 6.10
C ALA A 64 11.40 -1.37 6.18
N VAL A 65 12.00 -0.97 5.05
CA VAL A 65 13.37 -0.44 5.05
C VAL A 65 13.50 0.79 5.96
N ALA A 66 12.55 1.74 5.88
CA ALA A 66 12.60 2.96 6.67
C ALA A 66 12.51 2.67 8.19
N ALA A 67 11.56 1.83 8.60
CA ALA A 67 11.43 1.37 9.98
C ALA A 67 12.69 0.65 10.48
N GLY A 68 13.31 -0.18 9.62
CA GLY A 68 14.56 -0.87 9.91
C GLY A 68 15.71 0.09 10.11
N MET A 69 15.86 1.08 9.21
CA MET A 69 16.87 2.13 9.33
C MET A 69 16.72 2.91 10.64
N GLY A 70 15.50 3.35 10.97
CA GLY A 70 15.23 4.07 12.22
C GLY A 70 15.58 3.22 13.45
N ARG A 71 15.26 1.92 13.43
CA ARG A 71 15.60 1.00 14.54
C ARG A 71 17.09 0.75 14.70
N LEU A 72 17.82 0.72 13.60
CA LEU A 72 19.26 0.47 13.55
C LEU A 72 20.09 1.77 13.67
N GLY A 73 19.44 2.94 13.76
CA GLY A 73 20.12 4.23 13.84
C GLY A 73 20.84 4.62 12.54
N MET A 74 20.39 4.11 11.40
CA MET A 74 21.01 4.39 10.10
C MET A 74 20.50 5.72 9.55
N THR A 75 21.42 6.64 9.26
CA THR A 75 21.11 7.95 8.68
C THR A 75 21.13 7.96 7.15
N GLN A 76 21.77 6.97 6.55
CA GLN A 76 21.87 6.82 5.09
C GLN A 76 21.25 5.51 4.65
N ARG A 77 20.50 5.57 3.53
CA ARG A 77 19.89 4.38 2.94
C ARG A 77 21.00 3.45 2.43
N PRO A 78 20.97 2.15 2.77
CA PRO A 78 21.94 1.20 2.25
C PRO A 78 21.89 1.12 0.72
N ARG A 79 23.04 0.86 0.09
CA ARG A 79 23.17 0.75 -1.37
C ARG A 79 23.22 -0.68 -1.87
N SER A 80 23.76 -1.61 -1.06
CA SER A 80 23.83 -3.01 -1.45
C SER A 80 22.47 -3.67 -1.27
N ILE A 81 22.17 -4.65 -2.13
CA ILE A 81 20.93 -5.43 -2.04
C ILE A 81 20.86 -6.16 -0.71
N ALA A 82 21.95 -6.81 -0.30
CA ALA A 82 22.01 -7.57 0.95
C ALA A 82 21.73 -6.69 2.18
N ASP A 83 22.30 -5.48 2.23
CA ASP A 83 22.02 -4.57 3.34
C ASP A 83 20.57 -4.09 3.32
N LEU A 84 20.01 -3.77 2.15
CA LEU A 84 18.60 -3.41 2.02
C LEU A 84 17.69 -4.54 2.50
N GLN A 85 17.99 -5.79 2.13
CA GLN A 85 17.25 -6.97 2.55
C GLN A 85 17.31 -7.18 4.07
N ALA A 86 18.50 -7.04 4.66
CA ALA A 86 18.70 -7.18 6.10
C ALA A 86 17.95 -6.10 6.88
N VAL A 87 18.03 -4.85 6.42
CA VAL A 87 17.33 -3.71 7.04
C VAL A 87 15.81 -3.85 6.89
N ALA A 88 15.33 -4.26 5.72
CA ALA A 88 13.91 -4.54 5.49
C ALA A 88 13.41 -5.65 6.41
N ALA A 89 14.16 -6.73 6.61
CA ALA A 89 13.79 -7.81 7.52
C ALA A 89 13.61 -7.31 8.96
N VAL A 90 14.50 -6.43 9.45
CA VAL A 90 14.38 -5.79 10.76
C VAL A 90 13.11 -4.94 10.84
N GLY A 91 12.87 -4.07 9.86
CA GLY A 91 11.74 -3.16 9.91
C GLY A 91 10.39 -3.80 9.59
N GLN A 92 10.35 -4.89 8.83
CA GLN A 92 9.13 -5.65 8.55
C GLN A 92 8.52 -6.20 9.84
N ASN A 93 9.35 -6.69 10.76
CA ASN A 93 8.89 -7.11 12.09
C ASN A 93 8.20 -5.94 12.83
N LEU A 94 8.83 -4.76 12.82
CA LEU A 94 8.30 -3.57 13.51
C LEU A 94 6.98 -3.08 12.91
N LEU A 95 6.86 -3.10 11.58
CA LEU A 95 5.63 -2.73 10.88
C LEU A 95 4.48 -3.64 11.28
N VAL A 96 4.66 -4.96 11.16
CA VAL A 96 3.61 -5.95 11.42
C VAL A 96 3.22 -5.92 12.89
N HIS A 97 4.19 -5.82 13.80
CA HIS A 97 3.91 -5.68 15.22
C HIS A 97 3.12 -4.39 15.52
N THR A 98 3.43 -3.28 14.84
CA THR A 98 2.70 -2.03 15.03
C THR A 98 1.26 -2.14 14.54
N TYR A 99 1.03 -2.73 13.36
CA TYR A 99 -0.32 -2.97 12.85
C TYR A 99 -1.11 -3.93 13.74
N GLU A 100 -0.55 -5.09 14.08
CA GLU A 100 -1.19 -6.08 14.97
C GLU A 100 -1.58 -5.42 16.30
N SER A 101 -0.66 -4.68 16.93
CA SER A 101 -0.94 -4.04 18.22
C SER A 101 -2.04 -2.98 18.15
N LEU A 102 -2.25 -2.34 16.99
CA LEU A 102 -3.28 -1.33 16.80
C LEU A 102 -4.63 -1.98 16.46
N PHE A 103 -4.67 -2.91 15.51
CA PHE A 103 -5.89 -3.65 15.15
C PHE A 103 -6.42 -4.49 16.31
N ARG A 104 -5.54 -5.07 17.14
CA ARG A 104 -5.93 -5.82 18.33
C ARG A 104 -6.75 -5.00 19.33
N ARG A 105 -6.60 -3.67 19.36
CA ARG A 105 -7.42 -2.80 20.23
C ARG A 105 -8.89 -2.75 19.82
N HIS A 106 -9.19 -3.21 18.61
CA HIS A 106 -10.53 -3.30 18.03
C HIS A 106 -10.97 -4.76 17.86
N ASP A 107 -10.26 -5.72 18.47
CA ASP A 107 -10.50 -7.16 18.32
C ASP A 107 -10.52 -7.66 16.86
N VAL A 108 -9.81 -6.95 15.97
CA VAL A 108 -9.67 -7.32 14.57
C VAL A 108 -8.36 -8.09 14.37
N PRO A 109 -8.40 -9.36 13.94
CA PRO A 109 -7.19 -10.11 13.66
C PRO A 109 -6.52 -9.64 12.36
N VAL A 110 -5.19 -9.68 12.34
CA VAL A 110 -4.36 -9.29 11.19
C VAL A 110 -3.60 -10.49 10.67
N GLY A 111 -3.57 -10.65 9.34
CA GLY A 111 -2.81 -11.69 8.65
C GLY A 111 -1.69 -11.06 7.84
N GLN A 112 -0.44 -11.32 8.21
CA GLN A 112 0.69 -10.89 7.38
C GLN A 112 0.79 -11.75 6.13
N VAL A 113 0.95 -11.11 4.97
CA VAL A 113 1.28 -11.78 3.71
C VAL A 113 2.46 -11.06 3.07
N LEU A 114 3.52 -11.79 2.74
CA LEU A 114 4.68 -11.26 2.02
C LEU A 114 4.70 -11.87 0.62
N LEU A 115 4.75 -11.03 -0.41
CA LEU A 115 4.69 -11.46 -1.80
C LEU A 115 5.82 -10.84 -2.61
N THR A 116 6.27 -11.53 -3.64
CA THR A 116 7.05 -10.93 -4.73
C THR A 116 6.15 -10.82 -5.96
N ALA A 117 6.51 -9.95 -6.91
CA ALA A 117 5.79 -9.87 -8.19
C ALA A 117 5.70 -11.26 -8.88
N GLY A 118 6.77 -12.06 -8.82
CA GLY A 118 6.82 -13.40 -9.41
C GLY A 118 5.84 -14.40 -8.78
N ASP A 119 5.41 -14.21 -7.53
CA ASP A 119 4.39 -15.06 -6.91
C ASP A 119 3.00 -14.89 -7.53
N ILE A 120 2.77 -13.76 -8.22
CA ILE A 120 1.50 -13.44 -8.89
C ILE A 120 1.61 -13.58 -10.41
N LEU A 121 2.74 -13.16 -11.01
CA LEU A 121 2.89 -13.06 -12.46
C LEU A 121 3.40 -14.34 -13.12
N ASP A 122 4.33 -15.04 -12.46
CA ASP A 122 5.16 -16.04 -13.15
C ASP A 122 4.75 -17.49 -12.83
N ASP A 123 4.09 -17.72 -11.70
CA ASP A 123 3.74 -19.05 -11.22
C ASP A 123 2.24 -19.19 -10.92
N ARG A 124 1.53 -19.91 -11.81
CA ARG A 124 0.10 -20.16 -11.70
C ARG A 124 -0.28 -20.94 -10.42
N GLN A 125 0.60 -21.83 -9.93
CA GLN A 125 0.33 -22.57 -8.70
C GLN A 125 0.42 -21.64 -7.50
N ARG A 126 1.49 -20.83 -7.42
CA ARG A 126 1.62 -19.81 -6.35
C ARG A 126 0.48 -18.82 -6.38
N TYR A 127 0.11 -18.31 -7.55
CA TYR A 127 -1.06 -17.44 -7.72
C TYR A 127 -2.31 -18.05 -7.07
N ASN A 128 -2.59 -19.33 -7.33
CA ASN A 128 -3.74 -20.01 -6.75
C ASN A 128 -3.62 -20.19 -5.22
N HIS A 129 -2.43 -20.50 -4.71
CA HIS A 129 -2.19 -20.58 -3.27
C HIS A 129 -2.42 -19.23 -2.58
N VAL A 130 -1.91 -18.15 -3.16
CA VAL A 130 -2.10 -16.80 -2.63
C VAL A 130 -3.58 -16.42 -2.68
N ARG A 131 -4.28 -16.64 -3.80
CA ARG A 131 -5.72 -16.39 -3.93
C ARG A 131 -6.55 -17.14 -2.88
N ASN A 132 -6.24 -18.43 -2.70
CA ASN A 132 -6.91 -19.26 -1.71
C ASN A 132 -6.66 -18.78 -0.29
N THR A 133 -5.44 -18.32 0.00
CA THR A 133 -5.09 -17.73 1.30
C THR A 133 -5.92 -16.48 1.58
N PHE A 134 -6.01 -15.53 0.65
CA PHE A 134 -6.85 -14.34 0.82
C PHE A 134 -8.32 -14.69 1.06
N ARG A 135 -8.86 -15.64 0.30
CA ARG A 135 -10.24 -16.11 0.50
C ARG A 135 -10.46 -16.63 1.93
N GLN A 136 -9.52 -17.39 2.47
CA GLN A 136 -9.64 -17.91 3.84
C GLN A 136 -9.43 -16.82 4.90
N LEU A 137 -8.52 -15.87 4.67
CA LEU A 137 -8.35 -14.73 5.58
C LEU A 137 -9.67 -13.94 5.71
N PHE A 138 -10.37 -13.67 4.60
CA PHE A 138 -11.68 -13.02 4.65
C PHE A 138 -12.74 -13.85 5.37
N ALA A 139 -12.79 -15.17 5.12
CA ALA A 139 -13.72 -16.06 5.80
C ALA A 139 -13.49 -16.10 7.33
N LEU A 140 -12.25 -15.90 7.77
CA LEU A 140 -11.87 -15.78 9.18
C LEU A 140 -12.04 -14.36 9.76
N GLY A 141 -12.53 -13.40 8.96
CA GLY A 141 -12.69 -12.01 9.37
C GLY A 141 -11.38 -11.24 9.58
N VAL A 142 -10.28 -11.74 9.03
CA VAL A 142 -8.93 -11.18 9.15
C VAL A 142 -8.71 -10.05 8.16
N VAL A 143 -8.04 -8.98 8.59
CA VAL A 143 -7.52 -7.93 7.70
C VAL A 143 -6.12 -8.34 7.23
N PRO A 144 -5.91 -8.63 5.93
CA PRO A 144 -4.59 -8.92 5.41
C PRO A 144 -3.74 -7.64 5.35
N VAL A 145 -2.52 -7.72 5.89
CA VAL A 145 -1.50 -6.68 5.75
C VAL A 145 -0.39 -7.23 4.88
N ILE A 146 -0.29 -6.68 3.67
CA ILE A 146 0.60 -7.11 2.61
C ILE A 146 1.79 -6.15 2.55
N ASN A 147 2.98 -6.72 2.37
CA ASN A 147 4.13 -5.99 1.87
C ASN A 147 4.89 -6.87 0.88
N GLU A 148 5.79 -6.26 0.12
CA GLU A 148 6.74 -7.01 -0.67
C GLU A 148 7.65 -7.86 0.25
N ASN A 149 7.99 -9.07 -0.20
CA ASN A 149 8.98 -9.91 0.47
C ASN A 149 10.39 -9.43 0.14
N ASP A 150 10.75 -8.27 0.70
CA ASP A 150 12.02 -7.60 0.46
C ASP A 150 13.23 -8.52 0.63
N SER A 151 13.19 -9.48 1.56
CA SER A 151 14.30 -10.37 1.89
C SER A 151 14.64 -11.38 0.80
N VAL A 152 13.72 -11.65 -0.12
CA VAL A 152 13.93 -12.59 -1.24
C VAL A 152 13.72 -11.93 -2.61
N ALA A 153 13.20 -10.69 -2.64
CA ALA A 153 13.07 -9.91 -3.85
C ALA A 153 14.44 -9.60 -4.48
N VAL A 154 14.55 -9.83 -5.79
CA VAL A 154 15.77 -9.56 -6.59
C VAL A 154 15.75 -8.12 -7.13
N ALA A 155 16.93 -7.51 -7.30
CA ALA A 155 17.05 -6.09 -7.65
C ALA A 155 16.53 -5.70 -9.03
N GLU A 156 16.44 -6.65 -9.96
CA GLU A 156 15.91 -6.42 -11.31
C GLU A 156 14.41 -6.07 -11.27
N LEU A 157 13.68 -6.51 -10.24
CA LEU A 157 12.28 -6.15 -10.01
C LEU A 157 12.13 -4.76 -9.36
N ARG A 158 13.09 -4.35 -8.52
CA ARG A 158 13.08 -3.06 -7.80
C ARG A 158 13.35 -1.82 -8.67
N ALA A 159 13.94 -1.99 -9.86
CA ALA A 159 14.37 -0.89 -10.71
C ALA A 159 13.22 -0.18 -11.45
N THR A 160 12.01 -0.75 -11.41
CA THR A 160 10.80 -0.23 -12.05
C THR A 160 9.83 0.28 -10.99
N LEU A 161 9.82 1.60 -10.79
CA LEU A 161 8.77 2.44 -10.20
C LEU A 161 7.77 1.76 -9.23
N GLY A 162 7.89 2.08 -7.93
CA GLY A 162 6.80 1.95 -6.95
C GLY A 162 6.33 0.52 -6.67
N ASP A 163 7.22 -0.33 -6.14
CA ASP A 163 6.97 -1.77 -5.93
C ASP A 163 5.60 -2.07 -5.29
N ASN A 164 5.23 -1.29 -4.27
CA ASN A 164 3.96 -1.50 -3.57
C ASN A 164 2.73 -0.90 -4.27
N ASP A 165 2.88 0.06 -5.18
CA ASP A 165 1.76 0.53 -6.01
C ASP A 165 1.38 -0.56 -7.04
N MET A 166 2.38 -1.14 -7.70
CA MET A 166 2.19 -2.27 -8.60
C MET A 166 1.70 -3.51 -7.86
N LEU A 167 2.29 -3.84 -6.70
CA LEU A 167 1.81 -4.93 -5.85
C LEU A 167 0.35 -4.70 -5.45
N ALA A 168 -0.04 -3.47 -5.09
CA ALA A 168 -1.43 -3.17 -4.75
C ALA A 168 -2.38 -3.36 -5.94
N ALA A 169 -1.96 -2.99 -7.15
CA ALA A 169 -2.72 -3.26 -8.37
C ALA A 169 -2.83 -4.76 -8.66
N TYR A 170 -1.75 -5.53 -8.49
CA TYR A 170 -1.78 -6.98 -8.66
C TYR A 170 -2.67 -7.67 -7.64
N VAL A 171 -2.58 -7.26 -6.37
CA VAL A 171 -3.45 -7.74 -5.30
C VAL A 171 -4.91 -7.39 -5.60
N ALA A 172 -5.20 -6.15 -6.00
CA ALA A 172 -6.56 -5.73 -6.34
C ALA A 172 -7.15 -6.61 -7.45
N ASN A 173 -6.38 -6.94 -8.48
CA ASN A 173 -6.80 -7.87 -9.52
C ASN A 173 -6.97 -9.31 -9.01
N LEU A 174 -5.99 -9.83 -8.25
CA LEU A 174 -5.99 -11.17 -7.66
C LEU A 174 -7.22 -11.44 -6.81
N VAL A 175 -7.59 -10.45 -6.00
CA VAL A 175 -8.75 -10.51 -5.11
C VAL A 175 -9.99 -9.87 -5.73
N GLN A 176 -9.98 -9.46 -6.99
CA GLN A 176 -11.12 -8.83 -7.65
C GLN A 176 -11.73 -7.67 -6.83
N ALA A 177 -10.89 -6.85 -6.21
CA ALA A 177 -11.32 -5.68 -5.47
C ALA A 177 -11.97 -4.66 -6.41
N GLN A 178 -13.03 -3.99 -5.94
CA GLN A 178 -13.73 -2.98 -6.74
C GLN A 178 -13.09 -1.59 -6.59
N LEU A 179 -12.22 -1.42 -5.59
CA LEU A 179 -11.55 -0.16 -5.32
C LEU A 179 -10.11 -0.39 -4.86
N LEU A 180 -9.18 0.33 -5.49
CA LEU A 180 -7.82 0.52 -5.02
C LEU A 180 -7.67 1.99 -4.60
N VAL A 181 -7.37 2.22 -3.32
CA VAL A 181 -7.08 3.54 -2.77
C VAL A 181 -5.58 3.66 -2.56
N ILE A 182 -4.93 4.60 -3.25
CA ILE A 182 -3.52 4.92 -3.07
C ILE A 182 -3.42 6.15 -2.18
N LEU A 183 -2.96 5.97 -0.95
CA LEU A 183 -2.67 7.06 -0.03
C LEU A 183 -1.26 7.60 -0.32
N SER A 184 -1.20 8.86 -0.73
CA SER A 184 0.03 9.55 -1.13
C SER A 184 0.26 10.82 -0.30
N ASP A 185 1.47 11.35 -0.36
CA ASP A 185 1.87 12.64 0.21
C ASP A 185 1.66 13.82 -0.74
N VAL A 186 1.14 13.54 -1.94
CA VAL A 186 0.66 14.55 -2.91
C VAL A 186 -0.86 14.52 -3.02
N ASP A 187 -1.44 15.66 -3.41
CA ASP A 187 -2.90 15.83 -3.48
C ASP A 187 -3.56 14.97 -4.59
N GLY A 188 -2.79 14.52 -5.58
CA GLY A 188 -3.26 13.64 -6.66
C GLY A 188 -2.45 13.78 -7.93
N VAL A 189 -3.09 13.49 -9.07
CA VAL A 189 -2.48 13.59 -10.39
C VAL A 189 -2.75 14.96 -10.99
N TYR A 190 -1.68 15.66 -11.37
CA TYR A 190 -1.79 16.94 -12.06
C TYR A 190 -1.63 16.76 -13.56
N ARG A 191 -2.35 17.55 -14.36
CA ARG A 191 -2.16 17.56 -15.82
C ARG A 191 -0.75 18.01 -16.20
N ARG A 192 -0.18 18.94 -15.43
CA ARG A 192 1.16 19.48 -15.63
C ARG A 192 1.86 19.64 -14.29
N TYR A 193 3.15 19.33 -14.25
CA TYR A 193 4.00 19.55 -13.09
C TYR A 193 5.22 20.35 -13.53
N VAL A 194 5.31 21.61 -13.10
CA VAL A 194 6.32 22.56 -13.56
C VAL A 194 6.99 23.18 -12.35
N GLN A 195 8.32 23.09 -12.28
CA GLN A 195 9.13 23.72 -11.22
C GLN A 195 8.65 23.39 -9.79
N GLY A 196 8.26 22.13 -9.54
CA GLY A 196 7.80 21.69 -8.21
C GLY A 196 6.36 22.07 -7.87
N LYS A 197 5.60 22.62 -8.82
CA LYS A 197 4.19 22.99 -8.63
C LYS A 197 3.31 22.19 -9.58
N GLY A 198 2.30 21.53 -9.02
CA GLY A 198 1.24 20.90 -9.77
C GLY A 198 0.25 21.95 -10.29
N GLU A 199 -0.05 21.88 -11.58
CA GLU A 199 -1.07 22.68 -12.24
C GLU A 199 -2.18 21.76 -12.75
N ASP A 200 -3.43 22.20 -12.58
CA ASP A 200 -4.64 21.49 -13.00
C ASP A 200 -4.74 20.07 -12.39
N LEU A 201 -5.13 20.00 -11.10
CA LEU A 201 -5.40 18.73 -10.42
C LEU A 201 -6.55 18.01 -11.13
N LEU A 202 -6.29 16.77 -11.55
CA LEU A 202 -7.28 15.91 -12.18
C LEU A 202 -8.15 15.27 -11.08
N VAL A 203 -9.44 15.55 -11.12
CA VAL A 203 -10.43 14.98 -10.19
C VAL A 203 -10.89 13.59 -10.66
N GLU A 204 -10.94 13.39 -11.98
CA GLU A 204 -11.37 12.16 -12.61
C GLU A 204 -10.59 11.92 -13.90
N VAL A 205 -10.25 10.65 -14.13
CA VAL A 205 -9.59 10.16 -15.33
C VAL A 205 -10.23 8.84 -15.70
N GLU A 206 -10.66 8.71 -16.94
CA GLU A 206 -11.16 7.44 -17.48
C GLU A 206 -9.99 6.59 -18.02
N PRO A 207 -10.03 5.24 -17.89
CA PRO A 207 -8.91 4.35 -18.22
C PRO A 207 -8.40 4.42 -19.67
N ASP A 208 -9.21 4.91 -20.60
CA ASP A 208 -8.91 5.05 -22.03
C ASP A 208 -8.27 6.40 -22.39
N GLN A 209 -8.16 7.32 -21.43
CA GLN A 209 -7.40 8.55 -21.61
C GLN A 209 -5.90 8.23 -21.50
N GLU A 210 -5.17 8.35 -22.60
CA GLU A 210 -3.70 8.24 -22.59
C GLU A 210 -3.09 9.32 -21.69
N LEU A 211 -2.87 8.98 -20.42
CA LEU A 211 -2.04 9.76 -19.51
C LEU A 211 -0.60 9.25 -19.59
N ARG A 212 0.28 10.05 -20.19
CA ARG A 212 1.72 9.84 -20.06
C ARG A 212 2.16 10.45 -18.74
N LEU A 213 2.23 9.62 -17.70
CA LEU A 213 2.77 10.01 -16.41
C LEU A 213 4.27 10.28 -16.55
N GLN A 214 4.70 11.46 -16.09
CA GLN A 214 6.11 11.77 -15.89
C GLN A 214 6.37 11.82 -14.39
N ASP A 215 7.44 11.15 -13.95
CA ASP A 215 7.88 11.26 -12.57
C ASP A 215 8.27 12.72 -12.30
N GLY A 216 7.57 13.36 -11.36
CA GLY A 216 7.86 14.72 -10.89
C GLY A 216 9.19 14.85 -10.14
N GLY A 217 9.95 13.75 -10.03
CA GLY A 217 11.38 13.76 -9.74
C GLY A 217 11.77 14.56 -8.51
N ASN A 218 11.39 14.12 -7.32
CA ASN A 218 12.21 14.38 -6.14
C ASN A 218 12.94 13.09 -5.76
N ARG A 219 14.09 12.87 -6.42
CA ARG A 219 15.13 12.01 -5.84
C ARG A 219 15.66 12.75 -4.61
N LEU A 220 15.36 12.24 -3.42
CA LEU A 220 16.20 12.47 -2.25
C LEU A 220 17.51 11.70 -2.41
#